data_AF-A0A4Z1K499-F1
#
_entry.id   AF-A0A4Z1K499-F1
#
_cell.length_a   1.000
_cell.length_b   1.000
_cell.length_c   1.000
_cell.angle_alpha   90.00
_cell.angle_beta   90.00
_cell.angle_gamma   90.00
#
_symmetry.space_group_name_H-M   'P 1'
#
loop_
_entity.id
_entity.type
_entity.pdbx_description
1 polymer ?
#
loop_
_entity_poly.entity_id
_entity_poly.type
_entity_poly.pdbx_seq_one_letter_code
_entity_poly.pdbx_strand_id
1 'polypeptide(L)'
;MAGDTLSDGGSAPQVQIKKYVVLGQLPDTRFRLFGKIEIHAHSLLLKMHSAFFRKFMDSPDKVPSKAGAAFVYEWVDEVDDDGSGWHVVADSNEKSSTKLSEGISEPATEVFVSMLNCIYRIPFGINSKQLIKLTKLADYYRCLPAVSNNLYACFYMSPKFDIHRACDLIESAYKLRQPLLFRDCIVYIAGTMQRMSQPQSLYQDKNSSMQQALQQALMTVRNKILEIHLDAQEAVYTTAGESTELFKTMKEVSIKLMEDDFFHHPHFCRKLADREEEFSEDLKEVLSGKLQLDSSAVAGIGEYRNNFFCASLSDEELPWDTTETDW
;
A
#
# COMPACT_ATOMS: atom_id res chain seq x y z
N MET A 1 -21.47 -33.98 55.09
CA MET A 1 -21.02 -34.58 53.82
C MET A 1 -20.64 -33.44 52.92
N ALA A 2 -19.40 -33.47 52.44
CA ALA A 2 -18.75 -32.39 51.71
C ALA A 2 -19.45 -32.11 50.38
N GLY A 3 -19.61 -30.82 50.05
CA GLY A 3 -19.98 -30.36 48.72
C GLY A 3 -18.69 -30.15 47.92
N ASP A 4 -18.58 -30.87 46.82
CA ASP A 4 -17.50 -30.73 45.85
C ASP A 4 -17.59 -29.38 45.14
N THR A 5 -16.64 -28.50 45.42
CA THR A 5 -16.35 -27.34 44.57
C THR A 5 -15.49 -27.80 43.39
N LEU A 6 -16.13 -27.96 42.23
CA LEU A 6 -15.45 -28.03 40.94
C LEU A 6 -14.70 -26.72 40.71
N SER A 7 -13.38 -26.79 40.90
CA SER A 7 -12.42 -25.79 40.46
C SER A 7 -12.46 -25.71 38.93
N ASP A 8 -13.07 -24.66 38.41
CA ASP A 8 -12.99 -24.28 37.01
C ASP A 8 -11.53 -23.92 36.67
N GLY A 9 -10.81 -24.89 36.12
CA GLY A 9 -9.45 -24.73 35.65
C GLY A 9 -9.46 -23.84 34.41
N GLY A 10 -9.44 -22.52 34.62
CA GLY A 10 -9.23 -21.56 33.55
C GLY A 10 -7.96 -21.92 32.78
N SER A 11 -8.13 -22.39 31.54
CA SER A 11 -7.02 -22.64 30.64
C SER A 11 -6.25 -21.34 30.45
N ALA A 12 -5.00 -21.30 30.91
CA ALA A 12 -4.13 -20.16 30.67
C ALA A 12 -4.11 -19.84 29.16
N PRO A 13 -4.15 -18.56 28.76
CA PRO A 13 -4.15 -18.19 27.35
C PRO A 13 -2.92 -18.79 26.66
N GLN A 14 -3.15 -19.55 25.60
CA GLN A 14 -2.09 -20.23 24.86
C GLN A 14 -1.28 -19.21 24.06
N VAL A 15 -0.02 -19.00 24.43
CA VAL A 15 0.90 -18.11 23.70
C VAL A 15 1.27 -18.74 22.37
N GLN A 16 1.03 -18.03 21.26
CA GLN A 16 1.45 -18.45 19.93
C GLN A 16 2.96 -18.22 19.77
N ILE A 17 3.71 -19.22 19.34
CA ILE A 17 5.16 -19.08 19.07
C ILE A 17 5.40 -19.04 17.57
N LYS A 18 6.04 -17.97 17.08
CA LYS A 18 6.49 -17.82 15.69
C LYS A 18 8.02 -17.76 15.64
N LYS A 19 8.64 -18.73 14.96
CA LYS A 19 10.09 -18.80 14.81
C LYS A 19 10.50 -18.56 13.36
N TYR A 20 11.33 -17.54 13.13
CA TYR A 20 11.99 -17.36 11.85
C TYR A 20 13.22 -18.28 11.76
N VAL A 21 13.55 -18.72 10.54
CA VAL A 21 14.65 -19.66 10.29
C VAL A 21 15.63 -19.05 9.30
N VAL A 22 16.91 -19.07 9.66
CA VAL A 22 18.03 -18.74 8.78
C VAL A 22 19.00 -19.93 8.83
N LEU A 23 19.42 -20.42 7.67
CA LEU A 23 20.28 -21.60 7.60
C LEU A 23 21.59 -21.37 8.37
N GLY A 24 21.91 -22.30 9.27
CA GLY A 24 23.14 -22.25 10.07
C GLY A 24 23.14 -21.22 11.20
N GLN A 25 22.01 -20.55 11.48
CA GLN A 25 21.89 -19.58 12.57
C GLN A 25 20.73 -19.96 13.50
N LEU A 26 20.97 -19.83 14.80
CA LEU A 26 19.93 -19.90 15.82
C LEU A 26 19.37 -18.49 16.06
N PRO A 27 18.05 -18.34 16.27
CA PRO A 27 17.49 -17.08 16.72
C PRO A 27 18.10 -16.66 18.05
N ASP A 28 18.54 -15.41 18.13
CA ASP A 28 19.18 -14.79 19.30
C ASP A 28 18.34 -13.64 19.86
N THR A 29 17.21 -13.33 19.22
CA THR A 29 16.30 -12.25 19.60
C THR A 29 14.90 -12.81 19.86
N ARG A 30 14.30 -12.42 20.99
CA ARG A 30 12.93 -12.77 21.37
C ARG A 30 12.08 -11.51 21.54
N PHE A 31 10.91 -11.49 20.89
CA PHE A 31 9.85 -10.52 21.18
C PHE A 31 8.71 -11.23 21.92
N ARG A 32 8.22 -10.64 23.01
CA ARG A 32 6.98 -11.05 23.69
C ARG A 32 6.00 -9.91 23.55
N LEU A 33 4.91 -10.11 22.79
CA LEU A 33 3.97 -9.04 22.48
C LEU A 33 2.59 -9.37 23.06
N PHE A 34 2.09 -8.47 23.90
CA PHE A 34 0.77 -8.43 24.50
C PHE A 34 0.38 -9.72 25.23
N GLY A 35 1.35 -10.50 25.70
CA GLY A 35 1.12 -11.83 26.29
C GLY A 35 0.48 -12.86 25.35
N LYS A 36 0.39 -12.56 24.04
CA LYS A 36 -0.32 -13.40 23.05
C LYS A 36 0.62 -14.10 22.09
N ILE A 37 1.69 -13.43 21.67
CA ILE A 37 2.66 -13.99 20.73
C ILE A 37 4.08 -13.87 21.26
N GLU A 38 4.86 -14.91 21.03
CA GLU A 38 6.30 -14.92 21.17
C GLU A 38 6.94 -15.10 19.80
N ILE A 39 7.88 -14.22 19.43
CA ILE A 39 8.55 -14.24 18.13
C ILE A 39 10.05 -14.44 18.33
N HIS A 40 10.61 -15.46 17.69
CA HIS A 40 12.05 -15.73 17.68
C HIS A 40 12.66 -15.26 16.35
N ALA A 41 13.63 -14.36 16.44
CA ALA A 41 14.27 -13.69 15.31
C ALA A 41 15.80 -13.63 15.46
N HIS A 42 16.48 -13.12 14.42
CA HIS A 42 17.93 -12.98 14.32
C HIS A 42 18.27 -11.48 14.32
N SER A 43 19.04 -11.05 15.31
CA SER A 43 19.49 -9.68 15.50
C SER A 43 20.27 -9.17 14.28
N LEU A 44 21.02 -10.06 13.63
CA LEU A 44 21.77 -9.77 12.41
C LEU A 44 20.87 -9.18 11.31
N LEU A 45 19.75 -9.84 11.00
CA LEU A 45 18.82 -9.37 9.95
C LEU A 45 18.07 -8.11 10.38
N LEU A 46 17.70 -8.01 11.66
CA LEU A 46 17.06 -6.82 12.20
C LEU A 46 17.98 -5.60 12.08
N LYS A 47 19.25 -5.71 12.48
CA LYS A 47 20.26 -4.64 12.36
C LYS A 47 20.61 -4.31 10.91
N MET A 48 20.60 -5.32 10.03
CA MET A 48 20.86 -5.12 8.60
C MET A 48 19.76 -4.27 7.95
N HIS A 49 18.50 -4.58 8.24
CA HIS A 49 17.34 -4.01 7.53
C HIS A 49 16.57 -2.92 8.29
N SER A 50 16.96 -2.60 9.52
CA SER A 50 16.35 -1.54 10.33
C SER A 50 17.42 -0.70 11.01
N ALA A 51 17.47 0.59 10.67
CA ALA A 51 18.37 1.52 11.33
C ALA A 51 18.01 1.70 12.83
N PHE A 52 16.74 1.54 13.19
CA PHE A 52 16.29 1.51 14.58
C PHE A 52 16.98 0.37 15.35
N PHE A 53 16.85 -0.87 14.89
CA PHE A 53 17.46 -2.01 15.58
C PHE A 53 18.98 -1.94 15.57
N ARG A 54 19.58 -1.46 14.47
CA ARG A 54 21.03 -1.20 14.38
C ARG A 54 21.53 -0.26 15.47
N LYS A 55 20.78 0.83 15.72
CA LYS A 55 21.14 1.84 16.72
C LYS A 55 20.88 1.37 18.15
N PHE A 56 19.74 0.72 18.40
CA PHE A 56 19.28 0.46 19.76
C PHE A 56 19.64 -0.92 20.29
N MET A 57 19.86 -1.95 19.46
CA MET A 57 20.17 -3.30 19.98
C MET A 57 21.46 -3.34 20.79
N ASP A 58 22.50 -2.67 20.31
CA ASP A 58 23.85 -2.68 20.92
C ASP A 58 24.18 -1.37 21.64
N SER A 59 23.16 -0.60 22.05
CA SER A 59 23.36 0.65 22.80
C SER A 59 24.03 0.37 24.15
N PRO A 60 25.01 1.18 24.59
CA PRO A 60 25.69 0.99 25.88
C PRO A 60 24.75 1.04 27.09
N ASP A 61 23.59 1.67 26.95
CA ASP A 61 22.58 1.78 28.01
C ASP A 61 21.82 0.46 28.25
N LYS A 62 22.06 -0.58 27.43
CA LYS A 62 21.38 -1.87 27.57
C LYS A 62 22.14 -2.80 28.50
N VAL A 63 21.39 -3.45 29.38
CA VAL A 63 21.93 -4.48 30.27
C VAL A 63 22.26 -5.73 29.44
N PRO A 64 23.50 -6.24 29.49
CA PRO A 64 23.86 -7.47 28.81
C PRO A 64 22.99 -8.64 29.26
N SER A 65 22.65 -9.54 28.33
CA SER A 65 21.99 -10.80 28.67
C SER A 65 22.83 -11.60 29.67
N LYS A 66 22.17 -12.28 30.62
CA LYS A 66 22.84 -13.16 31.58
C LYS A 66 23.64 -14.25 30.85
N ALA A 67 24.80 -14.62 31.39
CA ALA A 67 25.60 -15.72 30.86
C ALA A 67 24.76 -17.01 30.80
N GLY A 68 24.67 -17.62 29.61
CA GLY A 68 23.86 -18.83 29.37
C GLY A 68 22.39 -18.56 29.00
N ALA A 69 21.97 -17.31 28.80
CA ALA A 69 20.65 -17.01 28.27
C ALA A 69 20.45 -17.60 26.86
N ALA A 70 19.25 -18.11 26.59
CA ALA A 70 18.89 -18.66 25.28
C ALA A 70 18.77 -17.58 24.20
N PHE A 71 18.48 -16.33 24.60
CA PHE A 71 18.38 -15.17 23.74
C PHE A 71 19.30 -14.07 24.26
N VAL A 72 19.99 -13.40 23.32
CA VAL A 72 20.87 -12.25 23.60
C VAL A 72 20.03 -10.98 23.77
N TYR A 73 18.96 -10.85 22.98
CA TYR A 73 18.08 -9.69 23.02
C TYR A 73 16.66 -10.12 23.35
N GLU A 74 16.07 -9.51 24.37
CA GLU A 74 14.67 -9.71 24.74
C GLU A 74 13.94 -8.37 24.69
N TRP A 75 12.79 -8.37 24.00
CA TRP A 75 11.98 -7.21 23.75
C TRP A 75 10.52 -7.47 24.13
N VAL A 76 9.87 -6.47 24.70
CA VAL A 76 8.47 -6.48 25.11
C VAL A 76 7.73 -5.29 24.50
N ASP A 77 6.41 -5.38 24.41
CA ASP A 77 5.57 -4.25 24.05
C ASP A 77 5.51 -3.20 25.17
N GLU A 78 5.60 -1.92 24.80
CA GLU A 78 5.29 -0.78 25.66
C GLU A 78 4.21 0.05 24.96
N VAL A 79 3.15 0.38 25.68
CA VAL A 79 2.06 1.24 25.22
C VAL A 79 2.42 2.68 25.55
N ASP A 80 2.21 3.59 24.60
CA ASP A 80 2.47 5.01 24.82
C ASP A 80 1.58 5.55 25.95
N ASP A 81 2.06 6.54 26.71
CA ASP A 81 1.39 7.03 27.93
C ASP A 81 -0.05 7.52 27.68
N ASP A 82 -0.33 8.02 26.47
CA ASP A 82 -1.63 8.50 26.01
C ASP A 82 -2.52 7.41 25.40
N GLY A 83 -2.03 6.17 25.31
CA GLY A 83 -2.71 5.03 24.70
C GLY A 83 -2.90 5.13 23.18
N SER A 84 -2.25 6.10 22.52
CA SER A 84 -2.42 6.34 21.07
C SER A 84 -1.62 5.37 20.19
N GLY A 85 -0.61 4.72 20.77
CA GLY A 85 0.33 3.85 20.07
C GLY A 85 1.03 2.85 20.98
N TRP A 86 1.91 2.06 20.37
CA TRP A 86 2.76 1.11 21.06
C TRP A 86 4.05 0.91 20.28
N HIS A 87 5.08 0.46 20.96
CA HIS A 87 6.38 0.15 20.39
C HIS A 87 7.06 -1.00 21.16
N VAL A 88 8.17 -1.52 20.64
CA VAL A 88 8.97 -2.51 21.38
C VAL A 88 10.10 -1.85 22.14
N VAL A 89 10.28 -2.26 23.39
CA VAL A 89 11.38 -1.84 24.26
C VAL A 89 12.16 -3.06 24.74
N ALA A 90 13.41 -2.86 25.16
CA ALA A 90 14.17 -3.94 25.76
C ALA A 90 13.53 -4.35 27.09
N ASP A 91 13.47 -5.65 27.36
CA ASP A 91 12.87 -6.21 28.59
C ASP A 91 13.46 -5.59 29.87
N SER A 92 14.76 -5.28 29.84
CA SER A 92 15.46 -4.60 30.96
C SER A 92 14.95 -3.19 31.25
N ASN A 93 14.26 -2.57 30.29
CA ASN A 93 13.80 -1.20 30.32
C ASN A 93 12.27 -1.12 30.45
N GLU A 94 11.59 -2.26 30.58
CA GLU A 94 10.14 -2.30 30.77
C GLU A 94 9.76 -1.47 32.00
N LYS A 95 9.06 -0.35 31.78
CA LYS A 95 8.40 0.34 32.88
C LYS A 95 7.28 -0.57 33.33
N SER A 96 7.26 -0.95 34.61
CA SER A 96 6.21 -1.77 35.23
C SER A 96 4.85 -1.08 35.08
N SER A 97 4.22 -1.21 33.91
CA SER A 97 2.92 -0.65 33.62
C SER A 97 1.92 -1.79 33.66
N THR A 98 1.23 -1.91 34.79
CA THR A 98 0.22 -2.94 35.06
C THR A 98 -1.06 -2.76 34.23
N LYS A 99 -1.02 -1.95 33.17
CA LYS A 99 -2.15 -1.79 32.25
C LYS A 99 -2.11 -2.95 31.29
N LEU A 100 -2.67 -4.09 31.71
CA LEU A 100 -3.07 -5.14 30.78
C LEU A 100 -3.85 -4.46 29.65
N SER A 101 -3.43 -4.75 28.43
CA SER A 101 -3.85 -4.15 27.17
C SER A 101 -5.31 -4.46 26.83
N GLU A 102 -6.26 -3.93 27.63
CA GLU A 102 -7.67 -3.81 27.25
C GLU A 102 -7.79 -2.74 26.16
N GLY A 103 -7.33 -3.03 24.94
CA GLY A 103 -7.55 -2.11 23.81
C GLY A 103 -6.66 -2.28 22.59
N ILE A 104 -5.46 -2.88 22.71
CA ILE A 104 -4.59 -3.06 21.54
C ILE A 104 -4.96 -4.36 20.83
N SER A 105 -5.65 -4.18 19.71
CA SER A 105 -6.24 -5.26 18.91
C SER A 105 -5.16 -6.16 18.27
N GLU A 106 -5.45 -7.46 18.12
CA GLU A 106 -4.69 -8.44 17.31
C GLU A 106 -4.11 -7.89 15.99
N PRO A 107 -4.82 -7.04 15.22
CA PRO A 107 -4.31 -6.36 14.04
C PRO A 107 -2.94 -5.65 14.19
N ALA A 108 -2.61 -5.14 15.38
CA ALA A 108 -1.32 -4.48 15.61
C ALA A 108 -0.14 -5.46 15.54
N THR A 109 -0.34 -6.63 16.15
CA THR A 109 0.65 -7.71 16.18
C THR A 109 0.85 -8.29 14.78
N GLU A 110 -0.23 -8.47 14.02
CA GLU A 110 -0.17 -8.96 12.63
C GLU A 110 0.64 -8.03 11.72
N VAL A 111 0.50 -6.71 11.86
CA VAL A 111 1.27 -5.74 11.07
C VAL A 111 2.76 -5.78 11.47
N PHE A 112 3.08 -5.96 12.76
CA PHE A 112 4.47 -6.16 13.19
C PHE A 112 5.06 -7.44 12.63
N VAL A 113 4.30 -8.55 12.66
CA VAL A 113 4.70 -9.80 12.03
C VAL A 113 4.89 -9.64 10.53
N SER A 114 4.05 -8.84 9.86
CA SER A 114 4.17 -8.52 8.43
C SER A 114 5.46 -7.74 8.14
N MET A 115 5.81 -6.77 8.98
CA MET A 115 7.08 -6.04 8.89
C MET A 115 8.28 -6.97 9.05
N LEU A 116 8.24 -7.89 10.01
CA LEU A 116 9.27 -8.91 10.16
C LEU A 116 9.31 -9.83 8.92
N ASN A 117 8.18 -10.30 8.39
CA ASN A 117 8.16 -11.08 7.15
C ASN A 117 8.89 -10.33 6.01
N CYS A 118 8.73 -9.01 5.88
CA CYS A 118 9.48 -8.21 4.91
C CYS A 118 11.00 -8.22 5.15
N ILE A 119 11.46 -8.10 6.40
CA ILE A 119 12.89 -8.22 6.76
C ILE A 119 13.45 -9.60 6.37
N TYR A 120 12.63 -10.66 6.49
CA TYR A 120 13.00 -12.03 6.10
C TYR A 120 12.70 -12.37 4.64
N ARG A 121 12.19 -11.42 3.84
CA ARG A 121 11.75 -11.63 2.45
C ARG A 121 10.74 -12.76 2.28
N ILE A 122 9.84 -12.91 3.25
CA ILE A 122 8.74 -13.87 3.23
C ILE A 122 7.52 -13.14 2.65
N PRO A 123 6.99 -13.56 1.48
CA PRO A 123 5.80 -12.94 0.91
C PRO A 123 4.53 -13.33 1.67
N PHE A 124 3.54 -12.45 1.64
CA PHE A 124 2.23 -12.68 2.24
C PHE A 124 1.15 -11.90 1.46
N GLY A 125 -0.10 -12.34 1.57
CA GLY A 125 -1.23 -11.59 1.04
C GLY A 125 -1.40 -10.27 1.80
N ILE A 126 -1.52 -9.17 1.07
CA ILE A 126 -1.61 -7.81 1.62
C ILE A 126 -2.79 -7.07 0.99
N ASN A 127 -3.47 -6.26 1.79
CA ASN A 127 -4.50 -5.34 1.32
C ASN A 127 -4.12 -3.88 1.60
N SER A 128 -4.86 -2.95 0.99
CA SER A 128 -4.57 -1.51 1.05
C SER A 128 -4.57 -0.94 2.48
N LYS A 129 -5.47 -1.41 3.37
CA LYS A 129 -5.49 -0.98 4.79
C LYS A 129 -4.24 -1.44 5.54
N GLN A 130 -3.87 -2.70 5.35
CA GLN A 130 -2.69 -3.29 5.99
C GLN A 130 -1.41 -2.62 5.50
N LEU A 131 -1.30 -2.32 4.20
CA LEU A 131 -0.14 -1.66 3.63
C LEU A 131 0.10 -0.26 4.20
N ILE A 132 -0.95 0.54 4.40
CA ILE A 132 -0.84 1.86 5.04
C ILE A 132 -0.29 1.73 6.46
N LYS A 133 -0.82 0.78 7.24
CA LYS A 133 -0.35 0.53 8.62
C LYS A 133 1.10 0.01 8.64
N LEU A 134 1.42 -0.92 7.75
CA LEU A 134 2.76 -1.49 7.59
C LEU A 134 3.77 -0.40 7.22
N THR A 135 3.41 0.52 6.34
CA THR A 135 4.28 1.64 5.95
C THR A 135 4.59 2.54 7.13
N LYS A 136 3.58 2.91 7.94
CA LYS A 136 3.79 3.71 9.15
C LYS A 136 4.69 3.01 10.15
N LEU A 137 4.49 1.70 10.36
CA LEU A 137 5.32 0.91 11.26
C LEU A 137 6.76 0.81 10.76
N ALA A 138 6.95 0.59 9.46
CA ALA A 138 8.27 0.50 8.85
C ALA A 138 9.02 1.84 8.84
N ASP A 139 8.31 2.96 8.72
CA ASP A 139 8.86 4.31 8.87
C ASP A 139 9.38 4.51 10.31
N TYR A 140 8.57 4.14 11.32
CA TYR A 140 8.99 4.19 12.73
C TYR A 140 10.23 3.34 13.01
N TYR A 141 10.22 2.06 12.59
CA TYR A 141 11.35 1.15 12.74
C TYR A 141 12.46 1.35 11.69
N ARG A 142 12.39 2.40 10.86
CA ARG A 142 13.41 2.74 9.86
C ARG A 142 13.81 1.57 8.97
N CYS A 143 12.82 0.89 8.39
CA CYS A 143 12.97 -0.30 7.55
C CYS A 143 12.09 -0.27 6.29
N LEU A 144 11.76 0.93 5.79
CA LEU A 144 11.00 1.11 4.55
C LEU A 144 11.59 0.34 3.35
N PRO A 145 12.93 0.30 3.12
CA PRO A 145 13.49 -0.48 2.02
C PRO A 145 13.20 -1.99 2.10
N ALA A 146 13.11 -2.57 3.30
CA ALA A 146 12.77 -3.98 3.47
C ALA A 146 11.33 -4.27 3.04
N VAL A 147 10.39 -3.38 3.41
CA VAL A 147 8.99 -3.49 2.98
C VAL A 147 8.87 -3.29 1.48
N SER A 148 9.49 -2.22 0.96
CA SER A 148 9.57 -1.89 -0.46
C SER A 148 9.99 -3.11 -1.28
N ASN A 149 11.17 -3.67 -1.02
CA ASN A 149 11.70 -4.79 -1.79
C ASN A 149 10.83 -6.06 -1.75
N ASN A 150 10.08 -6.30 -0.66
CA ASN A 150 9.24 -7.48 -0.54
C ASN A 150 7.88 -7.32 -1.25
N LEU A 151 7.45 -6.10 -1.58
CA LEU A 151 6.10 -5.83 -2.05
C LEU A 151 5.77 -6.43 -3.41
N TYR A 152 6.73 -6.55 -4.33
CA TYR A 152 6.51 -7.27 -5.59
C TYR A 152 5.96 -8.68 -5.37
N ALA A 153 6.55 -9.42 -4.44
CA ALA A 153 6.11 -10.77 -4.11
C ALA A 153 4.79 -10.78 -3.31
N CYS A 154 4.55 -9.76 -2.47
CA CYS A 154 3.27 -9.62 -1.78
C CYS A 154 2.11 -9.29 -2.73
N PHE A 155 2.33 -8.45 -3.76
CA PHE A 155 1.32 -8.16 -4.78
C PHE A 155 0.98 -9.40 -5.59
N TYR A 156 1.98 -10.23 -5.93
CA TYR A 156 1.73 -11.52 -6.57
C TYR A 156 0.83 -12.44 -5.72
N MET A 157 0.99 -12.43 -4.40
CA MET A 157 0.12 -13.16 -3.46
C MET A 157 -1.24 -12.48 -3.22
N SER A 158 -1.49 -11.32 -3.84
CA SER A 158 -2.66 -10.48 -3.63
C SER A 158 -3.33 -10.11 -4.94
N PRO A 159 -3.87 -11.08 -5.71
CA PRO A 159 -4.44 -10.84 -7.05
C PRO A 159 -5.69 -9.94 -7.07
N LYS A 160 -6.19 -9.55 -5.90
CA LYS A 160 -7.33 -8.63 -5.72
C LYS A 160 -6.90 -7.40 -4.90
N PHE A 161 -5.68 -6.92 -5.12
CA PHE A 161 -5.20 -5.73 -4.43
C PHE A 161 -6.05 -4.52 -4.86
N ASP A 162 -6.69 -3.88 -3.88
CA ASP A 162 -7.68 -2.82 -4.11
C ASP A 162 -6.99 -1.47 -4.41
N ILE A 163 -6.81 -1.18 -5.70
CA ILE A 163 -6.24 0.07 -6.20
C ILE A 163 -7.24 1.25 -6.14
N HIS A 164 -8.53 1.02 -5.89
CA HIS A 164 -9.52 2.12 -5.78
C HIS A 164 -9.21 3.06 -4.63
N ARG A 165 -8.39 2.60 -3.69
CA ARG A 165 -7.86 3.37 -2.57
C ARG A 165 -6.56 4.09 -2.90
N ALA A 166 -6.25 4.32 -4.18
CA ALA A 166 -5.06 5.03 -4.64
C ALA A 166 -4.81 6.35 -3.88
N CYS A 167 -5.84 7.14 -3.62
CA CYS A 167 -5.73 8.39 -2.85
C CYS A 167 -5.21 8.18 -1.42
N ASP A 168 -5.57 7.06 -0.78
CA ASP A 168 -5.10 6.72 0.58
C ASP A 168 -3.69 6.07 0.53
N LEU A 169 -3.35 5.44 -0.59
CA LEU A 169 -2.13 4.68 -0.78
C LEU A 169 -0.97 5.53 -1.27
N ILE A 170 -1.23 6.65 -1.96
CA ILE A 170 -0.19 7.40 -2.69
C ILE A 170 0.96 7.87 -1.78
N GLU A 171 0.67 8.32 -0.56
CA GLU A 171 1.70 8.69 0.41
C GLU A 171 2.53 7.48 0.85
N SER A 172 1.88 6.32 1.02
CA SER A 172 2.57 5.08 1.36
C SER A 172 3.47 4.62 0.20
N ALA A 173 2.96 4.71 -1.02
CA ALA A 173 3.71 4.38 -2.24
C ALA A 173 4.95 5.26 -2.40
N TYR A 174 4.81 6.57 -2.12
CA TYR A 174 5.90 7.53 -2.13
C TYR A 174 6.95 7.23 -1.05
N LYS A 175 6.53 7.06 0.22
CA LYS A 175 7.46 6.76 1.33
C LYS A 175 8.23 5.45 1.11
N LEU A 176 7.52 4.43 0.65
CA LEU A 176 8.14 3.15 0.32
C LEU A 176 9.00 3.22 -0.95
N ARG A 177 8.92 4.32 -1.72
CA ARG A 177 9.55 4.45 -3.04
C ARG A 177 9.28 3.23 -3.92
N GLN A 178 8.03 2.76 -3.91
CA GLN A 178 7.62 1.53 -4.60
C GLN A 178 7.11 1.84 -6.00
N PRO A 179 7.89 1.57 -7.07
CA PRO A 179 7.57 2.07 -8.40
C PRO A 179 6.24 1.54 -8.93
N LEU A 180 6.00 0.23 -8.79
CA LEU A 180 4.77 -0.42 -9.24
C LEU A 180 3.52 0.20 -8.59
N LEU A 181 3.51 0.29 -7.26
CA LEU A 181 2.39 0.86 -6.52
C LEU A 181 2.19 2.34 -6.82
N PHE A 182 3.28 3.09 -6.91
CA PHE A 182 3.23 4.52 -7.14
C PHE A 182 2.68 4.85 -8.53
N ARG A 183 3.18 4.18 -9.57
CA ARG A 183 2.68 4.30 -10.95
C ARG A 183 1.19 4.08 -11.03
N ASP A 184 0.72 2.97 -10.49
CA ASP A 184 -0.70 2.62 -10.54
C ASP A 184 -1.56 3.60 -9.75
N CYS A 185 -1.09 4.06 -8.58
CA CYS A 185 -1.81 5.10 -7.83
C CYS A 185 -1.90 6.40 -8.63
N ILE A 186 -0.79 6.86 -9.24
CA ILE A 186 -0.76 8.09 -10.03
C ILE A 186 -1.67 7.97 -11.26
N VAL A 187 -1.58 6.88 -12.02
CA VAL A 187 -2.41 6.64 -13.21
C VAL A 187 -3.89 6.59 -12.84
N TYR A 188 -4.24 5.88 -11.75
CA TYR A 188 -5.61 5.81 -11.27
C TYR A 188 -6.19 7.19 -10.91
N ILE A 189 -5.44 7.98 -10.12
CA ILE A 189 -5.88 9.31 -9.66
C ILE A 189 -5.93 10.29 -10.84
N ALA A 190 -4.87 10.36 -11.64
CA ALA A 190 -4.76 11.30 -12.76
C ALA A 190 -5.80 11.01 -13.86
N GLY A 191 -6.14 9.73 -14.06
CA GLY A 191 -7.11 9.28 -15.05
C GLY A 191 -8.56 9.53 -14.70
N THR A 192 -8.87 9.96 -13.48
CA THR A 192 -10.24 10.27 -13.07
C THR A 192 -10.71 11.58 -13.72
N MET A 193 -11.72 11.50 -14.60
CA MET A 193 -12.25 12.63 -15.39
C MET A 193 -13.35 13.43 -14.68
N GLN A 194 -13.91 12.91 -13.59
CA GLN A 194 -14.93 13.63 -12.83
C GLN A 194 -14.28 14.76 -12.02
N ARG A 195 -15.02 15.88 -11.83
CA ARG A 195 -14.71 16.89 -10.80
C ARG A 195 -14.94 16.29 -9.42
N MET A 196 -14.24 15.21 -9.05
CA MET A 196 -14.15 14.86 -7.64
C MET A 196 -13.36 15.94 -6.95
N SER A 197 -13.87 16.37 -5.80
CA SER A 197 -13.14 17.01 -4.73
C SER A 197 -11.77 16.36 -4.64
N GLN A 198 -10.77 16.96 -5.29
CA GLN A 198 -9.40 16.47 -5.22
C GLN A 198 -9.08 16.24 -3.75
N PRO A 199 -8.38 15.14 -3.39
CA PRO A 199 -8.17 14.80 -1.99
C PRO A 199 -7.72 16.04 -1.24
N GLN A 200 -8.55 16.55 -0.33
CA GLN A 200 -8.27 17.81 0.36
C GLN A 200 -6.91 17.71 1.08
N SER A 201 -6.49 16.50 1.45
CA SER A 201 -5.17 16.17 1.99
C SER A 201 -3.98 16.47 1.05
N LEU A 202 -4.11 16.33 -0.28
CA LEU A 202 -3.03 16.60 -1.24
C LEU A 202 -2.75 18.11 -1.44
N TYR A 203 -3.62 18.97 -0.91
CA TYR A 203 -3.55 20.43 -1.09
C TYR A 203 -3.52 21.22 0.23
N GLN A 204 -3.69 20.56 1.37
CA GLN A 204 -3.82 21.22 2.67
C GLN A 204 -2.50 21.69 3.27
N ASP A 205 -1.34 21.19 2.81
CA ASP A 205 -0.04 21.60 3.35
C ASP A 205 1.03 21.78 2.27
N LYS A 206 0.81 22.79 1.41
CA LYS A 206 1.53 23.10 0.15
C LYS A 206 3.07 23.22 0.25
N ASN A 207 3.66 23.06 1.43
CA ASN A 207 5.07 23.34 1.71
C ASN A 207 5.95 22.09 1.92
N SER A 208 5.41 20.87 1.88
CA SER A 208 6.26 19.67 1.93
C SER A 208 6.82 19.31 0.54
N SER A 209 8.11 18.97 0.47
CA SER A 209 8.76 18.48 -0.76
C SER A 209 8.03 17.27 -1.36
N MET A 210 7.47 16.42 -0.50
CA MET A 210 6.61 15.29 -0.90
C MET A 210 5.39 15.76 -1.69
N GLN A 211 4.64 16.75 -1.21
CA GLN A 211 3.43 17.19 -1.92
C GLN A 211 3.75 17.80 -3.28
N GLN A 212 4.85 18.56 -3.39
CA GLN A 212 5.30 19.10 -4.67
C GLN A 212 5.64 17.97 -5.66
N ALA A 213 6.39 16.96 -5.21
CA ALA A 213 6.71 15.78 -6.00
C ALA A 213 5.47 15.01 -6.46
N LEU A 214 4.50 14.80 -5.55
CA LEU A 214 3.23 14.13 -5.88
C LEU A 214 2.43 14.93 -6.91
N GLN A 215 2.31 16.24 -6.72
CA GLN A 215 1.59 17.11 -7.65
C GLN A 215 2.25 17.12 -9.03
N GLN A 216 3.58 17.17 -9.09
CA GLN A 216 4.31 17.12 -10.36
C GLN A 216 4.06 15.80 -11.08
N ALA A 217 4.20 14.65 -10.41
CA ALA A 217 3.93 13.34 -11.01
C ALA A 217 2.47 13.20 -11.49
N LEU A 218 1.51 13.67 -10.69
CA LEU A 218 0.08 13.68 -11.07
C LEU A 218 -0.16 14.54 -12.31
N MET A 219 0.41 15.74 -12.37
CA MET A 219 0.24 16.64 -13.52
C MET A 219 0.89 16.08 -14.78
N THR A 220 2.08 15.48 -14.67
CA THR A 220 2.75 14.80 -15.79
C THR A 220 1.84 13.74 -16.40
N VAL A 221 1.31 12.82 -15.58
CA VAL A 221 0.44 11.75 -16.09
C VAL A 221 -0.90 12.29 -16.58
N ARG A 222 -1.49 13.28 -15.88
CA ARG A 222 -2.74 13.89 -16.31
C ARG A 222 -2.61 14.57 -17.67
N ASN A 223 -1.51 15.28 -17.92
CA ASN A 223 -1.26 15.92 -19.21
C ASN A 223 -1.15 14.88 -20.33
N LYS A 224 -0.40 13.78 -20.11
CA LYS A 224 -0.32 12.67 -21.08
C LYS A 224 -1.70 12.07 -21.39
N ILE A 225 -2.54 11.87 -20.37
CA ILE A 225 -3.91 11.36 -20.55
C ILE A 225 -4.75 12.35 -21.36
N LEU A 226 -4.62 13.65 -21.08
CA LEU A 226 -5.36 14.69 -21.80
C LEU A 226 -4.91 14.82 -23.26
N GLU A 227 -3.61 14.71 -23.55
CA GLU A 227 -3.06 14.68 -24.91
C GLU A 227 -3.66 13.51 -25.70
N ILE A 228 -3.55 12.29 -25.16
CA ILE A 228 -4.14 11.08 -25.79
C ILE A 228 -5.66 11.24 -25.96
N HIS A 229 -6.35 11.84 -24.98
CA HIS A 229 -7.79 12.06 -25.07
C HIS A 229 -8.17 13.04 -26.19
N LEU A 230 -7.42 14.14 -26.34
CA LEU A 230 -7.65 15.14 -27.37
C LEU A 230 -7.41 14.55 -28.77
N ASP A 231 -6.32 13.81 -28.96
CA ASP A 231 -6.01 13.13 -30.21
C ASP A 231 -7.13 12.15 -30.61
N ALA A 232 -7.61 11.35 -29.64
CA ALA A 232 -8.71 10.42 -29.85
C ALA A 232 -10.04 11.13 -30.17
N GLN A 233 -10.30 12.30 -29.56
CA GLN A 233 -11.48 13.10 -29.88
C GLN A 233 -11.42 13.65 -31.31
N GLU A 234 -10.29 14.22 -31.72
CA GLU A 234 -10.09 14.74 -33.07
C GLU A 234 -10.29 13.64 -34.13
N ALA A 235 -9.72 12.45 -33.89
CA ALA A 235 -9.89 11.30 -34.76
C ALA A 235 -11.37 10.90 -34.90
N VAL A 236 -12.07 10.71 -33.77
CA VAL A 236 -13.51 10.37 -33.76
C VAL A 236 -14.35 11.39 -34.51
N TYR A 237 -14.10 12.70 -34.33
CA TYR A 237 -14.85 13.74 -35.04
C TYR A 237 -14.56 13.74 -36.54
N THR A 238 -13.33 13.47 -36.94
CA THR A 238 -12.93 13.34 -38.34
C THR A 238 -13.66 12.16 -38.98
N THR A 239 -13.55 10.97 -38.38
CA THR A 239 -14.22 9.74 -38.82
C THR A 239 -15.74 9.91 -38.89
N ALA A 240 -16.35 10.54 -37.89
CA ALA A 240 -17.78 10.83 -37.91
C ALA A 240 -18.18 11.82 -39.02
N GLY A 241 -17.29 12.77 -39.38
CA GLY A 241 -17.52 13.74 -40.45
C GLY A 241 -17.53 13.12 -41.86
N GLU A 242 -16.91 11.95 -42.04
CA GLU A 242 -16.84 11.25 -43.32
C GLU A 242 -18.13 10.49 -43.65
N SER A 243 -18.97 10.18 -42.66
CA SER A 243 -20.19 9.38 -42.83
C SER A 243 -21.37 9.91 -42.00
N THR A 244 -22.48 10.18 -42.68
CA THR A 244 -23.73 10.60 -42.01
C THR A 244 -24.24 9.55 -41.01
N GLU A 245 -24.03 8.26 -41.29
CA GLU A 245 -24.42 7.18 -40.38
C GLU A 245 -23.52 7.13 -39.14
N LEU A 246 -22.20 7.30 -39.29
CA LEU A 246 -21.28 7.34 -38.14
C LEU A 246 -21.55 8.55 -37.25
N PHE A 247 -21.80 9.72 -37.84
CA PHE A 247 -22.22 10.91 -37.09
C PHE A 247 -23.53 10.69 -36.33
N LYS A 248 -24.50 10.02 -36.94
CA LYS A 248 -25.77 9.66 -36.30
C LYS A 248 -25.54 8.69 -35.14
N THR A 249 -24.72 7.65 -35.32
CA THR A 249 -24.36 6.72 -34.23
C THR A 249 -23.70 7.48 -33.08
N MET A 250 -22.72 8.35 -33.35
CA MET A 250 -22.06 9.15 -32.33
C MET A 250 -23.07 9.98 -31.53
N LYS A 251 -23.97 10.68 -32.22
CA LYS A 251 -25.03 11.49 -31.60
C LYS A 251 -25.99 10.65 -30.76
N GLU A 252 -26.42 9.48 -31.25
CA GLU A 252 -27.29 8.58 -30.51
C GLU A 252 -26.65 8.09 -29.20
N VAL A 253 -25.36 7.74 -29.25
CA VAL A 253 -24.61 7.35 -28.05
C VAL A 253 -24.52 8.52 -27.08
N SER A 254 -24.18 9.73 -27.55
CA SER A 254 -24.14 10.93 -26.69
C SER A 254 -25.48 11.20 -26.01
N ILE A 255 -26.60 11.13 -26.75
CA ILE A 255 -27.94 11.38 -26.19
C ILE A 255 -28.26 10.38 -25.07
N LYS A 256 -28.05 9.08 -25.32
CA LYS A 256 -28.30 8.04 -24.31
C LYS A 256 -27.47 8.24 -23.04
N LEU A 257 -26.26 8.77 -23.16
CA LEU A 257 -25.40 9.03 -21.99
C LEU A 257 -25.74 10.33 -21.26
N MET A 258 -26.39 11.28 -21.92
CA MET A 258 -26.94 12.48 -21.26
C MET A 258 -28.22 12.20 -20.48
N GLU A 259 -28.86 11.05 -20.69
CA GLU A 259 -29.97 10.57 -19.84
C GLU A 259 -29.47 10.05 -18.48
N ASP A 260 -28.17 9.76 -18.34
CA ASP A 260 -27.51 9.52 -17.06
C ASP A 260 -27.20 10.87 -16.38
N ASP A 261 -27.14 10.89 -15.04
CA ASP A 261 -26.95 12.12 -14.25
C ASP A 261 -25.66 12.88 -14.60
N PHE A 262 -24.68 12.20 -15.21
CA PHE A 262 -23.39 12.76 -15.58
C PHE A 262 -22.83 12.20 -16.89
N PHE A 263 -22.34 13.08 -17.76
CA PHE A 263 -21.60 12.68 -18.94
C PHE A 263 -20.19 12.19 -18.57
N HIS A 264 -19.90 10.93 -18.89
CA HIS A 264 -18.65 10.25 -18.54
C HIS A 264 -17.83 9.96 -19.80
N HIS A 265 -16.78 10.75 -20.04
CA HIS A 265 -15.96 10.65 -21.26
C HIS A 265 -15.42 9.24 -21.54
N PRO A 266 -14.83 8.51 -20.56
CA PRO A 266 -14.36 7.15 -20.81
C PRO A 266 -15.49 6.19 -21.19
N HIS A 267 -16.65 6.31 -20.54
CA HIS A 267 -17.82 5.52 -20.86
C HIS A 267 -18.36 5.81 -22.27
N PHE A 268 -18.36 7.09 -22.68
CA PHE A 268 -18.70 7.51 -24.04
C PHE A 268 -17.78 6.88 -25.08
N CYS A 269 -16.45 7.02 -24.91
CA CYS A 269 -15.47 6.40 -25.80
C CYS A 269 -15.68 4.87 -25.88
N ARG A 270 -15.86 4.20 -24.74
CA ARG A 270 -16.12 2.76 -24.73
C ARG A 270 -17.37 2.38 -25.53
N LYS A 271 -18.48 3.10 -25.32
CA LYS A 271 -19.74 2.82 -26.03
C LYS A 271 -19.68 3.07 -27.54
N LEU A 272 -18.85 4.01 -27.99
CA LEU A 272 -18.60 4.21 -29.41
C LEU A 272 -17.79 3.05 -30.00
N ALA A 273 -16.66 2.72 -29.38
CA ALA A 273 -15.79 1.64 -29.82
C ALA A 273 -16.50 0.27 -29.84
N ASP A 274 -17.40 0.02 -28.89
CA ASP A 274 -18.19 -1.21 -28.83
C ASP A 274 -19.28 -1.28 -29.92
N ARG A 275 -19.62 -0.15 -30.55
CA ARG A 275 -20.76 -0.03 -31.46
C ARG A 275 -20.36 0.03 -32.94
N GLU A 276 -19.27 0.70 -33.27
CA GLU A 276 -18.75 0.83 -34.64
C GLU A 276 -17.24 0.53 -34.65
N GLU A 277 -16.81 -0.29 -35.61
CA GLU A 277 -15.42 -0.74 -35.71
C GLU A 277 -14.48 0.42 -36.10
N GLU A 278 -14.97 1.36 -36.91
CA GLU A 278 -14.24 2.55 -37.36
C GLU A 278 -13.76 3.41 -36.18
N PHE A 279 -14.58 3.55 -35.13
CA PHE A 279 -14.17 4.27 -33.92
C PHE A 279 -13.25 3.45 -33.02
N SER A 280 -13.20 2.12 -33.18
CA SER A 280 -12.41 1.24 -32.33
C SER A 280 -10.91 1.51 -32.48
N GLU A 281 -10.43 1.70 -33.71
CA GLU A 281 -9.02 2.03 -33.94
C GLU A 281 -8.67 3.44 -33.43
N ASP A 282 -9.53 4.43 -33.65
CA ASP A 282 -9.36 5.81 -33.17
C ASP A 282 -9.30 5.88 -31.63
N LEU A 283 -10.06 5.02 -30.95
CA LEU A 283 -10.20 5.02 -29.48
C LEU A 283 -9.30 4.01 -28.78
N LYS A 284 -8.56 3.20 -29.54
CA LYS A 284 -7.72 2.10 -29.02
C LYS A 284 -6.73 2.56 -27.97
N GLU A 285 -6.05 3.68 -28.24
CA GLU A 285 -5.03 4.20 -27.33
C GLU A 285 -5.66 4.77 -26.06
N VAL A 286 -6.66 5.65 -26.18
CA VAL A 286 -7.31 6.27 -25.01
C VAL A 286 -8.03 5.26 -24.12
N LEU A 287 -8.52 4.15 -24.70
CA LEU A 287 -9.16 3.05 -23.98
C LEU A 287 -8.19 1.96 -23.49
N SER A 288 -6.88 2.12 -23.74
CA SER A 288 -5.86 1.17 -23.26
C SER A 288 -5.73 1.21 -21.73
N GLY A 289 -5.54 0.03 -21.13
CA GLY A 289 -5.33 -0.15 -19.69
C GLY A 289 -3.86 -0.39 -19.37
N LYS A 290 -3.20 0.56 -18.70
CA LYS A 290 -1.78 0.44 -18.29
C LYS A 290 -1.58 0.17 -16.79
N LEU A 291 -2.66 -0.10 -16.04
CA LEU A 291 -2.56 -0.53 -14.64
C LEU A 291 -2.00 -1.95 -14.55
N GLN A 292 -1.04 -2.16 -13.64
CA GLN A 292 -0.34 -3.43 -13.47
C GLN A 292 -0.85 -4.24 -12.27
N LEU A 293 -1.23 -3.58 -11.18
CA LEU A 293 -1.81 -4.17 -9.98
C LEU A 293 -3.28 -4.56 -10.19
N ASP A 294 -3.99 -3.86 -11.08
CA ASP A 294 -5.29 -4.29 -11.56
C ASP A 294 -5.32 -4.38 -13.10
N SER A 295 -4.84 -5.52 -13.59
CA SER A 295 -4.90 -5.88 -15.01
C SER A 295 -6.32 -6.07 -15.56
N SER A 296 -7.34 -6.16 -14.69
CA SER A 296 -8.74 -6.29 -15.10
C SER A 296 -9.45 -4.95 -15.30
N ALA A 297 -8.78 -3.84 -14.98
CA ALA A 297 -9.32 -2.51 -15.11
C ALA A 297 -9.55 -2.13 -16.59
N VAL A 298 -10.80 -1.79 -16.92
CA VAL A 298 -11.20 -1.38 -18.27
C VAL A 298 -11.82 0.01 -18.22
N ALA A 299 -11.19 0.95 -18.93
CA ALA A 299 -11.68 2.32 -19.05
C ALA A 299 -13.14 2.35 -19.55
N GLY A 300 -13.99 3.09 -18.83
CA GLY A 300 -15.40 3.28 -19.19
C GLY A 300 -16.35 2.15 -18.75
N ILE A 301 -15.92 1.16 -17.95
CA ILE A 301 -16.76 0.03 -17.54
C ILE A 301 -16.87 -0.07 -16.01
N GLY A 302 -18.09 -0.32 -15.50
CA GLY A 302 -18.33 -0.61 -14.08
C GLY A 302 -17.84 0.52 -13.18
N GLU A 303 -17.00 0.17 -12.20
CA GLU A 303 -16.39 1.12 -11.26
C GLU A 303 -15.39 2.08 -11.93
N TYR A 304 -14.93 1.76 -13.15
CA TYR A 304 -14.01 2.55 -13.97
C TYR A 304 -14.70 3.38 -15.04
N ARG A 305 -16.02 3.60 -14.93
CA ARG A 305 -16.81 4.43 -15.86
C ARG A 305 -16.21 5.83 -16.09
N ASN A 306 -15.45 6.35 -15.12
CA ASN A 306 -14.92 7.71 -15.09
C ASN A 306 -13.41 7.79 -15.23
N ASN A 307 -12.76 6.68 -15.58
CA ASN A 307 -11.30 6.61 -15.59
C ASN A 307 -10.75 6.27 -16.98
N PHE A 308 -9.71 7.00 -17.37
CA PHE A 308 -8.77 6.58 -18.41
C PHE A 308 -7.49 6.03 -17.76
N PHE A 309 -6.88 5.04 -18.39
CA PHE A 309 -5.66 4.40 -17.89
C PHE A 309 -4.57 4.31 -18.98
N CYS A 310 -4.67 5.16 -20.00
CA CYS A 310 -3.87 5.11 -21.22
C CYS A 310 -2.45 5.69 -21.08
N ALA A 311 -2.10 6.28 -19.95
CA ALA A 311 -0.78 6.86 -19.71
C ALA A 311 0.07 6.02 -18.76
N SER A 312 1.37 6.25 -18.81
CA SER A 312 2.36 5.63 -17.93
C SER A 312 3.37 6.65 -17.44
N LEU A 313 3.97 6.36 -16.28
CA LEU A 313 5.06 7.11 -15.69
C LEU A 313 6.35 6.28 -15.81
N SER A 314 7.36 6.82 -16.49
CA SER A 314 8.68 6.17 -16.68
C SER A 314 9.50 6.15 -15.38
N ASP A 315 10.69 5.53 -15.38
CA ASP A 315 11.57 5.52 -14.19
C ASP A 315 12.18 6.90 -13.96
N GLU A 316 12.46 7.64 -15.02
CA GLU A 316 13.04 9.00 -15.00
C GLU A 316 12.07 10.05 -14.46
N GLU A 317 10.77 9.75 -14.48
CA GLU A 317 9.72 10.64 -13.98
C GLU A 317 9.30 10.32 -12.53
N LEU A 318 9.92 9.30 -11.91
CA LEU A 318 9.70 9.03 -10.49
C LEU A 318 10.32 10.16 -9.65
N PRO A 319 9.69 10.54 -8.52
CA PRO A 319 10.19 11.65 -7.71
C PRO A 319 11.37 11.29 -6.80
N TRP A 320 12.00 10.14 -7.02
CA TRP A 320 13.16 9.66 -6.28
C TRP A 320 14.15 8.98 -7.23
N ASP A 321 15.41 8.89 -6.80
CA ASP A 321 16.43 8.11 -7.48
C ASP A 321 16.16 6.61 -7.31
N THR A 322 15.98 5.90 -8.43
CA THR A 322 15.72 4.45 -8.45
C THR A 322 16.95 3.62 -8.11
N THR A 323 18.14 4.23 -8.06
CA THR A 323 19.40 3.58 -7.69
C THR A 323 19.73 3.70 -6.20
N GLU A 324 19.03 4.56 -5.46
CA GLU A 324 19.21 4.74 -4.01
C GLU A 324 18.62 3.54 -3.24
N THR A 325 19.40 2.93 -2.35
CA THR A 325 18.99 1.72 -1.61
C THR A 325 18.81 1.91 -0.10
N ASP A 326 19.14 3.09 0.45
CA ASP A 326 19.18 3.35 1.91
C ASP A 326 18.50 4.68 2.27
N TRP A 327 17.18 4.74 2.07
CA TRP A 327 16.36 5.93 2.30
C TRP A 327 15.44 5.87 3.53
#